data_AF-A0A914UXZ4-F1
#
_entry.id   AF-A0A914UXZ4-F1
#
_cell.length_a   1.000
_cell.length_b   1.000
_cell.length_c   1.000
_cell.angle_alpha   90.00
_cell.angle_beta   90.00
_cell.angle_gamma   90.00
#
_symmetry.space_group_name_H-M   'P 1'
#
loop_
_entity.id
_entity.type
_entity.pdbx_description
1 polymer ?
#
loop_
_entity_poly.entity_id
_entity_poly.type
_entity_poly.pdbx_seq_one_letter_code
_entity_poly.pdbx_strand_id
1 'polypeptide(L)'
;MPSDSKKKRDAAKKATVKGRTKARDTKREGEDEDGCGTPRDPSPSPSAEGQAKPMTNGHVSGKASTVEDAIDVAARLLDQVELENAQARSCAGVLASHPRSMDLKIDALTLTFHGREIVTDTRLELNMGRRYALIGINGSGKSCLLQAIAHREMPIPSHVDIFLLTREMAANNDSALKAVTDVDVERKSLEAEAEVLATSGDDESQEKLLDIYERLDEMDADKAETKAAEILDGLGFTPQMMMKKCKDFSGGWRMRIALARALYLKPTVLLLDEPTNHLDLDACVWLEDELKQYKRILLITSHSQDFMNGVCTNVIHLYQKQLEYYTGNYDQFMKTRMELLENQKKRYDWEQNQLQHMKDYIARFGHGSAKLARQAQSKEKTMAKMIAGGLTEKTADDKTKQFYFFDCGPIPPPVIMVQHVSFRYSDSSPLIYKDLDFGIDLDTRIALVGPNGAGKSTLLKLL
;
A
#
# COMPACT_ATOMS: atom_id res chain seq x y z
N MET A 1 -23.25 15.69 -24.78
CA MET A 1 -24.65 16.02 -24.45
C MET A 1 -24.83 15.81 -22.96
N PRO A 2 -25.58 16.65 -22.22
CA PRO A 2 -25.69 16.47 -20.77
C PRO A 2 -26.29 15.09 -20.48
N SER A 3 -25.66 14.35 -19.57
CA SER A 3 -26.15 13.07 -19.05
C SER A 3 -27.59 13.23 -18.51
N ASP A 4 -28.43 12.20 -18.63
CA ASP A 4 -29.84 12.27 -18.22
C ASP A 4 -30.00 12.59 -16.71
N SER A 5 -28.97 12.31 -15.92
CA SER A 5 -28.86 12.72 -14.52
C SER A 5 -28.72 14.23 -14.35
N LYS A 6 -27.91 14.91 -15.17
CA LYS A 6 -27.75 16.37 -15.17
C LYS A 6 -29.05 17.08 -15.52
N LYS A 7 -29.79 16.58 -16.52
CA LYS A 7 -31.12 17.10 -16.87
C LYS A 7 -32.14 16.94 -15.74
N LYS A 8 -32.13 15.82 -15.02
CA LYS A 8 -32.99 15.60 -13.84
C LYS A 8 -32.64 16.55 -12.68
N ARG A 9 -31.36 16.78 -12.40
CA ARG A 9 -30.88 17.72 -11.36
C ARG A 9 -31.24 19.16 -11.70
N ASP A 10 -31.04 19.59 -12.94
CA ASP A 10 -31.41 20.94 -13.40
C ASP A 10 -32.93 21.17 -13.34
N ALA A 11 -33.73 20.13 -13.60
CA ALA A 11 -35.19 20.19 -13.45
C ALA A 11 -35.61 20.28 -11.98
N ALA A 12 -34.96 19.54 -11.08
CA ALA A 12 -35.20 19.60 -9.64
C ALA A 12 -34.83 20.98 -9.05
N LYS A 13 -33.66 21.54 -9.42
CA LYS A 13 -33.25 22.91 -9.06
C LYS A 13 -34.26 23.97 -9.52
N LYS A 14 -34.81 23.82 -10.73
CA LYS A 14 -35.87 24.73 -11.23
C LYS A 14 -37.20 24.57 -10.49
N ALA A 15 -37.51 23.39 -9.98
CA ALA A 15 -38.74 23.14 -9.22
C ALA A 15 -38.67 23.73 -7.81
N THR A 16 -37.54 23.57 -7.10
CA THR A 16 -37.33 24.16 -5.77
C THR A 16 -37.29 25.69 -5.81
N VAL A 17 -36.61 26.29 -6.80
CA VAL A 17 -36.58 27.75 -6.98
C VAL A 17 -37.99 28.33 -7.25
N LYS A 18 -38.84 27.61 -8.00
CA LYS A 18 -40.24 28.00 -8.24
C LYS A 18 -41.13 27.82 -7.01
N GLY A 19 -40.86 26.82 -6.16
CA GLY A 19 -41.52 26.65 -4.86
C GLY A 19 -41.27 27.82 -3.92
N ARG A 20 -40.01 28.30 -3.87
CA ARG A 20 -39.58 29.48 -3.08
C ARG A 20 -40.30 30.77 -3.50
N THR A 21 -40.63 30.94 -4.77
CA THR A 21 -41.39 32.13 -5.25
C THR A 21 -42.86 32.07 -4.85
N LYS A 22 -43.45 30.87 -4.79
CA LYS A 22 -44.84 30.67 -4.33
C LYS A 22 -44.98 30.79 -2.81
N ALA A 23 -44.06 30.24 -2.03
CA ALA A 23 -44.11 30.28 -0.56
C ALA A 23 -43.91 31.70 0.01
N ARG A 24 -43.19 32.57 -0.73
CA ARG A 24 -42.99 33.98 -0.33
C ARG A 24 -44.22 34.85 -0.56
N ASP A 25 -45.12 34.47 -1.47
CA ASP A 25 -46.41 35.15 -1.69
C ASP A 25 -47.47 34.73 -0.66
N THR A 26 -47.40 33.52 -0.10
CA THR A 26 -48.35 33.04 0.92
C THR A 26 -47.98 33.40 2.36
N LYS A 27 -46.75 33.84 2.65
CA LYS A 27 -46.27 34.15 4.02
C LYS A 27 -46.63 35.55 4.53
N ARG A 28 -47.54 36.29 3.85
CA ARG A 28 -48.02 37.62 4.27
C ARG A 28 -49.38 37.63 4.97
N GLU A 29 -50.03 36.48 5.12
CA GLU A 29 -51.32 36.37 5.82
C GLU A 29 -51.28 35.20 6.81
N GLY A 30 -51.23 35.50 8.11
CA GLY A 30 -51.47 34.53 9.19
C GLY A 30 -50.38 34.44 10.27
N GLU A 31 -50.33 35.43 11.16
CA GLU A 31 -49.86 35.24 12.54
C GLU A 31 -51.10 35.00 13.42
N ASP A 32 -51.13 33.93 14.21
CA ASP A 32 -51.47 33.94 15.65
C ASP A 32 -51.66 32.53 16.27
N GLU A 33 -51.22 32.45 17.53
CA GLU A 33 -51.59 31.54 18.64
C GLU A 33 -51.01 30.10 18.79
N ASP A 34 -50.10 30.01 19.77
CA ASP A 34 -50.08 29.16 21.00
C ASP A 34 -50.38 27.64 21.00
N GLY A 35 -49.54 26.89 21.73
CA GLY A 35 -49.95 25.61 22.34
C GLY A 35 -48.85 24.61 22.74
N CYS A 36 -48.52 24.58 24.03
CA CYS A 36 -47.61 23.66 24.73
C CYS A 36 -48.16 22.21 24.89
N GLY A 37 -47.30 21.18 24.91
CA GLY A 37 -47.63 19.86 25.49
C GLY A 37 -46.74 18.65 25.14
N THR A 38 -45.81 18.28 26.03
CA THR A 38 -45.26 16.90 26.26
C THR A 38 -46.34 15.98 26.87
N PRO A 39 -46.30 14.60 26.89
CA PRO A 39 -45.13 13.80 27.36
C PRO A 39 -45.00 12.26 27.01
N ARG A 40 -43.88 11.67 27.52
CA ARG A 40 -43.68 10.34 28.18
C ARG A 40 -43.42 9.02 27.41
N ASP A 41 -42.31 8.38 27.81
CA ASP A 41 -41.94 6.95 27.71
C ASP A 41 -42.86 6.00 28.51
N PRO A 42 -42.77 4.67 28.28
CA PRO A 42 -42.06 3.83 29.26
C PRO A 42 -41.32 2.59 28.69
N SER A 43 -40.24 2.20 29.37
CA SER A 43 -39.59 0.87 29.36
C SER A 43 -40.42 -0.22 30.09
N PRO A 44 -40.18 -1.53 29.86
CA PRO A 44 -39.37 -2.30 30.85
C PRO A 44 -38.53 -3.49 30.29
N SER A 45 -37.56 -3.92 31.10
CA SER A 45 -36.66 -5.10 31.01
C SER A 45 -37.12 -6.25 31.96
N PRO A 46 -36.36 -7.34 32.27
CA PRO A 46 -35.59 -8.35 31.50
C PRO A 46 -35.85 -9.82 31.95
N SER A 47 -35.33 -10.84 31.23
CA SER A 47 -35.02 -12.26 31.64
C SER A 47 -34.84 -13.12 30.36
N ALA A 48 -34.07 -14.22 30.24
CA ALA A 48 -33.21 -15.04 31.10
C ALA A 48 -32.33 -15.95 30.21
N GLU A 49 -31.19 -16.38 30.77
CA GLU A 49 -30.49 -17.68 30.61
C GLU A 49 -30.02 -18.17 29.21
N GLY A 50 -28.70 -18.05 28.99
CA GLY A 50 -27.97 -18.74 27.94
C GLY A 50 -27.49 -20.13 28.39
N GLN A 51 -27.90 -21.17 27.66
CA GLN A 51 -27.32 -22.50 27.72
C GLN A 51 -26.38 -22.71 26.52
N ALA A 52 -25.12 -23.01 26.83
CA ALA A 52 -24.10 -23.47 25.88
C ALA A 52 -24.42 -24.89 25.38
N LYS A 53 -24.29 -25.11 24.07
CA LYS A 53 -24.18 -26.44 23.44
C LYS A 53 -23.03 -26.47 22.43
N PRO A 54 -22.40 -27.64 22.23
CA PRO A 54 -21.01 -27.76 21.80
C PRO A 54 -20.84 -27.77 20.28
N MET A 55 -19.63 -27.39 19.87
CA MET A 55 -19.12 -27.39 18.50
C MET A 55 -19.35 -28.73 17.79
N THR A 56 -20.07 -28.70 16.68
CA THR A 56 -20.10 -29.77 15.70
C THR A 56 -19.24 -29.37 14.50
N ASN A 57 -18.21 -30.17 14.21
CA ASN A 57 -17.41 -30.08 12.99
C ASN A 57 -18.32 -30.39 11.79
N GLY A 58 -18.85 -29.34 11.16
CA GLY A 58 -19.61 -29.40 9.92
C GLY A 58 -18.66 -29.62 8.74
N HIS A 59 -18.65 -30.85 8.23
CA HIS A 59 -18.03 -31.25 6.98
C HIS A 59 -18.62 -30.43 5.82
N VAL A 60 -17.85 -29.50 5.24
CA VAL A 60 -18.26 -28.78 4.03
C VAL A 60 -18.01 -29.68 2.81
N SER A 61 -18.93 -30.61 2.55
CA SER A 61 -19.02 -31.29 1.26
C SER A 61 -19.94 -30.52 0.33
N GLY A 62 -19.45 -29.41 -0.21
CA GLY A 62 -20.11 -28.68 -1.31
C GLY A 62 -19.24 -28.78 -2.55
N LYS A 63 -19.61 -29.63 -3.52
CA LYS A 63 -19.07 -29.53 -4.87
C LYS A 63 -19.50 -28.19 -5.46
N ALA A 64 -18.59 -27.23 -5.60
CA ALA A 64 -18.84 -25.98 -6.31
C ALA A 64 -19.24 -26.31 -7.76
N SER A 65 -20.50 -26.04 -8.13
CA SER A 65 -21.02 -26.35 -9.47
C SER A 65 -20.86 -25.21 -10.47
N THR A 66 -20.37 -24.04 -10.05
CA THR A 66 -20.06 -22.92 -10.97
C THR A 66 -18.72 -22.25 -10.62
N VAL A 67 -18.10 -21.60 -11.61
CA VAL A 67 -16.86 -20.82 -11.43
C VAL A 67 -17.09 -19.62 -10.51
N GLU A 68 -18.31 -19.06 -10.51
CA GLU A 68 -18.71 -17.92 -9.68
C GLU A 68 -18.76 -18.33 -8.19
N ASP A 69 -19.32 -19.50 -7.87
CA ASP A 69 -19.31 -20.05 -6.50
C ASP A 69 -17.89 -20.28 -5.99
N ALA A 70 -16.97 -20.71 -6.86
CA ALA A 70 -15.58 -20.94 -6.48
C ALA A 70 -14.82 -19.63 -6.17
N ILE A 71 -15.11 -18.55 -6.90
CA ILE A 71 -14.53 -17.22 -6.65
C ILE A 71 -15.05 -16.64 -5.33
N ASP A 72 -16.35 -16.77 -5.06
CA ASP A 72 -16.95 -16.31 -3.80
C ASP A 72 -16.44 -17.09 -2.59
N VAL A 73 -16.23 -18.40 -2.74
CA VAL A 73 -15.60 -19.22 -1.68
C VAL A 73 -14.14 -18.79 -1.44
N ALA A 74 -13.38 -18.52 -2.51
CA ALA A 74 -12.00 -18.04 -2.38
C ALA A 74 -11.92 -16.67 -1.70
N ALA A 75 -12.82 -15.74 -2.04
CA ALA A 75 -12.89 -14.43 -1.39
C ALA A 75 -13.20 -14.55 0.11
N ARG A 76 -14.18 -15.38 0.49
CA ARG A 76 -14.51 -15.64 1.91
C ARG A 76 -13.36 -16.29 2.68
N LEU A 77 -12.63 -17.21 2.07
CA LEU A 77 -11.45 -17.84 2.67
C LEU A 77 -10.34 -16.80 2.92
N LEU A 78 -10.09 -15.90 1.97
CA LEU A 78 -9.11 -14.82 2.15
C LEU A 78 -9.50 -13.86 3.26
N ASP A 79 -10.79 -13.50 3.36
CA ASP A 79 -11.30 -12.68 4.46
C ASP A 79 -11.12 -13.37 5.82
N GLN A 80 -11.37 -14.68 5.88
CA GLN A 80 -11.12 -15.47 7.09
C GLN A 80 -9.64 -15.47 7.48
N VAL A 81 -8.74 -15.69 6.51
CA VAL A 81 -7.28 -15.66 6.73
C VAL A 81 -6.82 -14.28 7.22
N GLU A 82 -7.36 -13.19 6.69
CA GLU A 82 -7.03 -11.85 7.17
C GLU A 82 -7.53 -11.61 8.60
N LEU A 83 -8.70 -12.13 8.94
CA LEU A 83 -9.26 -12.01 10.28
C LEU A 83 -8.43 -12.82 11.29
N GLU A 84 -7.99 -14.02 10.92
CA GLU A 84 -7.03 -14.82 11.69
C GLU A 84 -5.68 -14.11 11.84
N ASN A 85 -5.16 -13.52 10.76
CA ASN A 85 -3.92 -12.76 10.80
C ASN A 85 -4.04 -11.50 11.68
N ALA A 86 -5.17 -10.82 11.67
CA ALA A 86 -5.44 -9.67 12.53
C ALA A 86 -5.49 -10.08 14.02
N GLN A 87 -6.10 -11.23 14.34
CA GLN A 87 -6.09 -11.78 15.70
C GLN A 87 -4.68 -12.21 16.15
N ALA A 88 -3.85 -12.63 15.21
CA ALA A 88 -2.46 -13.01 15.48
C ALA A 88 -1.49 -11.81 15.58
N ARG A 89 -1.93 -10.60 15.19
CA ARG A 89 -1.19 -9.36 15.36
C ARG A 89 -1.50 -8.73 16.71
N SER A 90 -0.46 -8.26 17.39
CA SER A 90 -0.61 -7.40 18.55
C SER A 90 0.28 -6.19 18.38
N CYS A 91 -0.33 -5.02 18.46
CA CYS A 91 0.32 -3.74 18.30
C CYS A 91 0.11 -2.88 19.55
N ALA A 92 1.17 -2.22 19.99
CA ALA A 92 1.15 -1.24 21.07
C ALA A 92 1.92 0.00 20.61
N GLY A 93 1.47 1.18 21.00
CA GLY A 93 2.13 2.44 20.68
C GLY A 93 1.32 3.62 21.20
N VAL A 94 1.95 4.78 21.30
CA VAL A 94 1.32 6.01 21.79
C VAL A 94 1.34 7.05 20.68
N LEU A 95 0.16 7.60 20.35
CA LEU A 95 0.06 8.70 19.40
C LEU A 95 0.72 9.94 19.99
N ALA A 96 1.82 10.37 19.39
CA ALA A 96 2.59 11.55 19.77
C ALA A 96 2.23 12.79 18.94
N SER A 97 1.63 12.61 17.74
CA SER A 97 1.14 13.74 16.95
C SER A 97 -0.16 14.30 17.51
N HIS A 98 -0.44 15.57 17.20
CA HIS A 98 -1.66 16.24 17.62
C HIS A 98 -2.89 15.49 17.03
N PRO A 99 -3.97 15.23 17.79
CA PRO A 99 -5.13 14.44 17.33
C PRO A 99 -5.88 14.98 16.11
N ARG A 100 -5.63 16.22 15.70
CA ARG A 100 -6.18 16.85 14.48
C ARG A 100 -5.15 17.01 13.35
N SER A 101 -3.90 16.61 13.58
CA SER A 101 -2.87 16.67 12.54
C SER A 101 -3.11 15.61 11.47
N MET A 102 -2.64 15.88 10.26
CA MET A 102 -2.55 14.87 9.19
C MET A 102 -1.24 14.07 9.27
N ASP A 103 -0.26 14.56 10.05
CA ASP A 103 0.96 13.83 10.32
C ASP A 103 0.72 12.72 11.34
N LEU A 104 1.28 11.54 11.08
CA LEU A 104 1.21 10.39 11.96
C LEU A 104 2.54 10.22 12.67
N LYS A 105 2.55 10.42 13.99
CA LYS A 105 3.71 10.14 14.84
C LYS A 105 3.29 9.21 15.96
N ILE A 106 3.83 8.01 15.97
CA ILE A 106 3.55 6.99 16.98
C ILE A 106 4.87 6.63 17.63
N ASP A 107 4.97 6.92 18.92
CA ASP A 107 6.14 6.62 19.75
C ASP A 107 5.92 5.28 20.47
N ALA A 108 7.02 4.64 20.88
CA ALA A 108 7.03 3.34 21.56
C ALA A 108 6.22 2.25 20.83
N LEU A 109 6.27 2.26 19.48
CA LEU A 109 5.60 1.28 18.64
C LEU A 109 6.25 -0.09 18.80
N THR A 110 5.46 -1.06 19.20
CA THR A 110 5.82 -2.47 19.23
C THR A 110 4.77 -3.25 18.45
N LEU A 111 5.22 -4.08 17.50
CA LEU A 111 4.36 -4.92 16.67
C LEU A 111 4.86 -6.36 16.75
N THR A 112 3.96 -7.25 17.10
CA THR A 112 4.21 -8.69 17.14
C THR A 112 3.22 -9.40 16.21
N PHE A 113 3.67 -10.48 15.58
CA PHE A 113 2.86 -11.30 14.69
C PHE A 113 3.16 -12.78 14.95
N HIS A 114 2.14 -13.57 15.29
CA HIS A 114 2.28 -14.97 15.71
C HIS A 114 3.37 -15.18 16.77
N GLY A 115 3.43 -14.29 17.77
CA GLY A 115 4.42 -14.34 18.85
C GLY A 115 5.84 -13.94 18.45
N ARG A 116 6.08 -13.54 17.20
CA ARG A 116 7.37 -12.99 16.75
C ARG A 116 7.32 -11.47 16.73
N GLU A 117 8.30 -10.84 17.36
CA GLU A 117 8.49 -9.40 17.31
C GLU A 117 8.98 -8.95 15.93
N ILE A 118 8.19 -8.08 15.30
CA ILE A 118 8.47 -7.46 14.01
C ILE A 118 9.20 -6.14 14.24
N VAL A 119 8.63 -5.27 15.07
CA VAL A 119 9.29 -4.06 15.59
C VAL A 119 9.12 -3.95 17.10
N THR A 120 10.11 -3.38 17.77
CA THR A 120 10.17 -3.25 19.24
C THR A 120 10.58 -1.83 19.63
N ASP A 121 9.75 -1.16 20.43
CA ASP A 121 9.98 0.17 20.99
C ASP A 121 10.57 1.17 19.98
N THR A 122 9.94 1.24 18.80
CA THR A 122 10.39 2.10 17.70
C THR A 122 9.45 3.29 17.50
N ARG A 123 9.90 4.29 16.75
CA ARG A 123 9.06 5.42 16.34
C ARG A 123 8.56 5.24 14.90
N LEU A 124 7.26 5.39 14.68
CA LEU A 124 6.67 5.53 13.35
C LEU A 124 6.36 7.00 13.07
N GLU A 125 7.03 7.61 12.09
CA GLU A 125 6.82 9.01 11.70
C GLU A 125 6.53 9.09 10.20
N LEU A 126 5.28 9.44 9.87
CA LEU A 126 4.81 9.67 8.51
C LEU A 126 4.26 11.10 8.43
N ASN A 127 4.96 11.96 7.68
CA ASN A 127 4.60 13.37 7.55
C ASN A 127 3.96 13.63 6.18
N MET A 128 3.00 14.54 6.15
CA MET A 128 2.28 14.93 4.94
C MET A 128 3.23 15.44 3.85
N GLY A 129 2.99 15.02 2.61
CA GLY A 129 3.81 15.38 1.45
C GLY A 129 5.15 14.65 1.34
N ARG A 130 5.43 13.68 2.23
CA ARG A 130 6.60 12.81 2.16
C ARG A 130 6.24 11.47 1.52
N ARG A 131 7.21 10.95 0.76
CA ARG A 131 7.11 9.66 0.06
C ARG A 131 8.21 8.75 0.61
N TYR A 132 7.80 7.71 1.32
CA TYR A 132 8.66 6.82 2.08
C TYR A 132 8.81 5.49 1.35
N ALA A 133 10.05 5.03 1.15
CA ALA A 133 10.34 3.65 0.81
C ALA A 133 10.52 2.83 2.10
N LEU A 134 9.73 1.77 2.30
CA LEU A 134 9.92 0.82 3.38
C LEU A 134 10.81 -0.34 2.90
N ILE A 135 12.02 -0.41 3.44
CA ILE A 135 13.05 -1.34 3.01
C ILE A 135 13.41 -2.27 4.16
N GLY A 136 13.70 -3.52 3.84
CA GLY A 136 14.12 -4.54 4.80
C GLY A 136 14.20 -5.89 4.13
N ILE A 137 14.86 -6.84 4.80
CA ILE A 137 15.00 -8.21 4.28
C ILE A 137 13.63 -8.87 4.07
N ASN A 138 13.55 -9.86 3.18
CA ASN A 138 12.31 -10.61 3.00
C ASN A 138 11.99 -11.41 4.28
N GLY A 139 10.72 -11.39 4.69
CA GLY A 139 10.28 -11.95 5.97
C GLY A 139 10.62 -11.11 7.21
N SER A 140 11.08 -9.86 7.05
CA SER A 140 11.24 -8.92 8.18
C SER A 140 9.93 -8.41 8.76
N GLY A 141 8.82 -8.51 8.01
CA GLY A 141 7.49 -8.05 8.43
C GLY A 141 7.00 -6.76 7.78
N LYS A 142 7.59 -6.31 6.66
CA LYS A 142 7.17 -5.10 5.91
C LYS A 142 5.66 -5.09 5.62
N SER A 143 5.15 -6.13 4.97
CA SER A 143 3.72 -6.26 4.65
C SER A 143 2.85 -6.33 5.91
N CYS A 144 3.35 -6.95 6.99
CA CYS A 144 2.65 -6.99 8.28
C CYS A 144 2.53 -5.59 8.90
N LEU A 145 3.58 -4.77 8.82
CA LEU A 145 3.53 -3.37 9.25
C LEU A 145 2.53 -2.55 8.41
N LEU A 146 2.53 -2.70 7.08
CA LEU A 146 1.56 -2.03 6.21
C LEU A 146 0.11 -2.43 6.57
N GLN A 147 -0.14 -3.71 6.81
CA GLN A 147 -1.45 -4.21 7.24
C GLN A 147 -1.86 -3.65 8.61
N ALA A 148 -0.94 -3.59 9.58
CA ALA A 148 -1.24 -3.04 10.91
C ALA A 148 -1.63 -1.54 10.83
N ILE A 149 -0.97 -0.78 9.95
CA ILE A 149 -1.32 0.62 9.68
C ILE A 149 -2.71 0.69 9.03
N ALA A 150 -2.96 -0.08 7.98
CA ALA A 150 -4.20 -0.05 7.22
C ALA A 150 -5.44 -0.41 8.06
N HIS A 151 -5.31 -1.43 8.91
CA HIS A 151 -6.38 -1.88 9.81
C HIS A 151 -6.52 -1.02 11.07
N ARG A 152 -5.71 0.04 11.22
CA ARG A 152 -5.70 0.92 12.40
C ARG A 152 -5.50 0.15 13.71
N GLU A 153 -4.64 -0.87 13.69
CA GLU A 153 -4.25 -1.64 14.88
C GLU A 153 -3.36 -0.83 15.84
N MET A 154 -2.89 0.33 15.38
CA MET A 154 -2.17 1.35 16.15
C MET A 154 -3.01 2.63 16.24
N PRO A 155 -2.75 3.55 17.19
CA PRO A 155 -3.63 4.69 17.45
C PRO A 155 -3.55 5.74 16.34
N ILE A 156 -4.30 5.54 15.26
CA ILE A 156 -4.40 6.45 14.12
C ILE A 156 -5.71 7.24 14.20
N PRO A 157 -5.68 8.58 14.12
CA PRO A 157 -6.89 9.39 14.14
C PRO A 157 -7.91 9.02 13.05
N SER A 158 -9.20 9.07 13.38
CA SER A 158 -10.29 8.64 12.48
C SER A 158 -10.42 9.47 11.20
N HIS A 159 -10.01 10.74 11.24
CA HIS A 159 -10.05 11.65 10.08
C HIS A 159 -8.97 11.36 9.03
N VAL A 160 -7.93 10.57 9.36
CA VAL A 160 -6.88 10.20 8.42
C VAL A 160 -7.34 9.00 7.62
N ASP A 161 -7.70 9.20 6.36
CA ASP A 161 -8.05 8.12 5.43
C ASP A 161 -6.81 7.36 4.96
N ILE A 162 -6.89 6.03 5.03
CA ILE A 162 -5.81 5.12 4.67
C ILE A 162 -6.32 4.16 3.61
N PHE A 163 -5.54 3.94 2.56
CA PHE A 163 -5.80 2.90 1.57
C PHE A 163 -4.58 2.01 1.43
N LEU A 164 -4.78 0.69 1.58
CA LEU A 164 -3.77 -0.32 1.34
C LEU A 164 -4.11 -1.10 0.06
N LEU A 165 -3.21 -1.04 -0.91
CA LEU A 165 -3.30 -1.84 -2.12
C LEU A 165 -2.57 -3.18 -1.92
N THR A 166 -3.31 -4.22 -1.55
CA THR A 166 -2.80 -5.59 -1.44
C THR A 166 -3.60 -6.59 -2.28
N ARG A 167 -4.86 -6.29 -2.58
CA ARG A 167 -5.79 -7.20 -3.25
C ARG A 167 -6.10 -6.73 -4.66
N GLU A 168 -6.25 -7.69 -5.55
CA GLU A 168 -6.79 -7.44 -6.89
C GLU A 168 -8.26 -7.02 -6.82
N MET A 169 -8.74 -6.31 -7.86
CA MET A 169 -10.16 -5.99 -7.98
C MET A 169 -10.99 -7.29 -8.06
N ALA A 170 -12.13 -7.33 -7.37
CA ALA A 170 -13.03 -8.47 -7.46
C ALA A 170 -13.52 -8.68 -8.89
N ALA A 171 -13.72 -9.95 -9.28
CA ALA A 171 -14.24 -10.31 -10.59
C ALA A 171 -15.75 -10.01 -10.67
N ASN A 172 -16.11 -8.73 -10.82
CA ASN A 172 -17.50 -8.28 -10.92
C ASN A 172 -17.93 -8.01 -12.37
N ASN A 173 -19.22 -7.73 -12.55
CA ASN A 173 -19.82 -7.40 -13.84
C ASN A 173 -19.67 -5.92 -14.23
N ASP A 174 -19.06 -5.08 -13.39
CA ASP A 174 -18.83 -3.67 -13.68
C ASP A 174 -17.67 -3.51 -14.67
N SER A 175 -17.72 -2.46 -15.49
CA SER A 175 -16.61 -2.10 -16.36
C SER A 175 -15.41 -1.63 -15.56
N ALA A 176 -14.20 -1.75 -16.10
CA ALA A 176 -12.98 -1.26 -15.45
C ALA A 176 -13.09 0.23 -15.08
N LEU A 177 -13.64 1.05 -15.97
CA LEU A 177 -13.87 2.48 -15.71
C LEU A 177 -14.82 2.69 -14.52
N LYS A 178 -15.95 1.99 -14.52
CA LYS A 178 -16.94 2.09 -13.45
C LYS A 178 -16.37 1.62 -12.10
N ALA A 179 -15.58 0.55 -12.10
CA ALA A 179 -14.95 0.02 -10.89
C ALA A 179 -13.97 1.01 -10.23
N VAL A 180 -13.37 1.92 -11.00
CA VAL A 180 -12.52 3.01 -10.49
C VAL A 180 -13.35 4.16 -9.95
N THR A 181 -14.42 4.56 -10.65
CA THR A 181 -15.25 5.73 -10.28
C THR A 181 -16.25 5.44 -9.16
N ASP A 182 -16.71 4.20 -8.99
CA ASP A 182 -17.84 3.84 -8.10
C ASP A 182 -17.49 3.83 -6.60
N VAL A 183 -16.45 4.56 -6.22
CA VAL A 183 -15.76 4.46 -4.92
C VAL A 183 -15.79 5.78 -4.15
N ASP A 184 -16.31 6.85 -4.75
CA ASP A 184 -16.57 8.06 -3.99
C ASP A 184 -17.70 7.79 -2.98
N VAL A 185 -17.32 7.29 -1.79
CA VAL A 185 -18.19 7.11 -0.63
C VAL A 185 -18.82 8.44 -0.25
N GLU A 186 -18.05 9.54 -0.34
CA GLU A 186 -18.56 10.90 -0.18
C GLU A 186 -19.65 11.20 -1.21
N ARG A 187 -19.46 10.88 -2.48
CA ARG A 187 -20.47 11.08 -3.52
C ARG A 187 -21.71 10.24 -3.27
N LYS A 188 -21.56 8.95 -2.94
CA LYS A 188 -22.70 8.06 -2.63
C LYS A 188 -23.45 8.52 -1.38
N SER A 189 -22.74 9.00 -0.37
CA SER A 189 -23.33 9.58 0.85
C SER A 189 -24.11 10.85 0.52
N LEU A 190 -23.52 11.77 -0.25
CA LEU A 190 -24.17 13.01 -0.67
C LEU A 190 -25.35 12.75 -1.62
N GLU A 191 -25.27 11.76 -2.52
CA GLU A 191 -26.37 11.37 -3.40
C GLU A 191 -27.52 10.72 -2.60
N ALA A 192 -27.23 9.89 -1.59
CA ALA A 192 -28.23 9.31 -0.70
C ALA A 192 -28.87 10.37 0.23
N GLU A 193 -28.07 11.28 0.78
CA GLU A 193 -28.53 12.39 1.60
C GLU A 193 -29.41 13.35 0.78
N ALA A 194 -29.02 13.63 -0.47
CA ALA A 194 -29.84 14.39 -1.41
C ALA A 194 -31.18 13.69 -1.72
N GLU A 195 -31.21 12.37 -1.83
CA GLU A 195 -32.45 11.61 -2.09
C GLU A 195 -33.41 11.67 -0.89
N VAL A 196 -32.90 11.54 0.34
CA VAL A 196 -33.67 11.69 1.57
C VAL A 196 -34.22 13.12 1.70
N LEU A 197 -33.37 14.13 1.54
CA LEU A 197 -33.75 15.54 1.63
C LEU A 197 -34.70 15.96 0.51
N ALA A 198 -34.61 15.37 -0.69
CA ALA A 198 -35.55 15.62 -1.78
C ALA A 198 -36.97 15.11 -1.50
N THR A 199 -37.12 14.14 -0.58
CA THR A 199 -38.41 13.62 -0.14
C THR A 199 -39.00 14.44 1.02
N SER A 200 -38.18 15.28 1.64
CA SER A 200 -38.52 16.13 2.78
C SER A 200 -39.01 17.49 2.26
N GLY A 201 -40.23 17.91 2.66
CA GLY A 201 -40.90 19.09 2.10
C GLY A 201 -40.57 20.42 2.79
N ASP A 202 -39.74 20.42 3.82
CA ASP A 202 -39.42 21.56 4.67
C ASP A 202 -38.37 22.51 4.06
N ASP A 203 -38.48 23.80 4.39
CA ASP A 203 -37.62 24.86 3.86
C ASP A 203 -36.12 24.64 4.21
N GLU A 204 -35.82 24.03 5.37
CA GLU A 204 -34.44 23.77 5.83
C GLU A 204 -33.80 22.60 5.04
N SER A 205 -34.55 21.54 4.77
CA SER A 205 -34.09 20.43 3.94
C SER A 205 -33.86 20.85 2.48
N GLN A 206 -34.67 21.78 1.95
CA GLN A 206 -34.45 22.33 0.61
C GLN A 206 -33.17 23.17 0.50
N GLU A 207 -32.78 23.86 1.56
CA GLU A 207 -31.52 24.63 1.60
C GLU A 207 -30.31 23.70 1.66
N LYS A 208 -30.32 22.69 2.55
CA LYS A 208 -29.27 21.65 2.60
C LYS A 208 -29.16 20.86 1.28
N LEU A 209 -30.28 20.59 0.62
CA LEU A 209 -30.31 19.93 -0.68
C LEU A 209 -29.61 20.75 -1.77
N LEU A 210 -29.75 22.09 -1.74
CA LEU A 210 -29.07 22.98 -2.69
C LEU A 210 -27.55 22.96 -2.46
N ASP A 211 -27.10 23.01 -1.20
CA ASP A 211 -25.67 22.93 -0.84
C ASP A 211 -25.06 21.59 -1.27
N ILE A 212 -25.78 20.48 -1.06
CA ILE A 212 -25.35 19.15 -1.50
C ILE A 212 -25.30 19.06 -3.03
N TYR A 213 -26.27 19.62 -3.76
CA TYR A 213 -26.21 19.64 -5.21
C TYR A 213 -25.11 20.54 -5.75
N GLU A 214 -24.77 21.63 -5.06
CA GLU A 214 -23.60 22.44 -5.39
C GLU A 214 -22.32 21.63 -5.16
N ARG A 215 -22.21 20.94 -4.03
CA ARG A 215 -21.08 20.04 -3.73
C ARG A 215 -20.95 18.89 -4.74
N LEU A 216 -22.05 18.30 -5.16
CA LEU A 216 -22.06 17.24 -6.18
C LEU A 216 -21.74 17.77 -7.59
N ASP A 217 -22.07 19.01 -7.90
CA ASP A 217 -21.70 19.67 -9.16
C ASP A 217 -20.22 20.09 -9.14
N GLU A 218 -19.68 20.52 -7.98
CA GLU A 218 -18.23 20.71 -7.79
C GLU A 218 -17.43 19.41 -7.97
N MET A 219 -17.99 18.28 -7.54
CA MET A 219 -17.42 16.95 -7.74
C MET A 219 -17.51 16.46 -9.21
N ASP A 220 -18.20 17.21 -10.08
CA ASP A 220 -18.13 17.21 -11.54
C ASP A 220 -18.02 15.80 -12.17
N ALA A 221 -19.16 15.09 -12.24
CA ALA A 221 -19.24 13.70 -12.72
C ALA A 221 -18.61 13.47 -14.11
N ASP A 222 -18.65 14.46 -14.99
CA ASP A 222 -18.04 14.40 -16.33
C ASP A 222 -16.50 14.45 -16.26
N LYS A 223 -15.93 15.19 -15.29
CA LYS A 223 -14.48 15.20 -15.03
C LYS A 223 -14.03 13.95 -14.28
N ALA A 224 -14.88 13.36 -13.45
CA ALA A 224 -14.58 12.14 -12.71
C ALA A 224 -14.28 10.96 -13.64
N GLU A 225 -15.14 10.72 -14.64
CA GLU A 225 -14.90 9.68 -15.65
C GLU A 225 -13.66 9.97 -16.50
N THR A 226 -13.45 11.24 -16.88
CA THR A 226 -12.27 11.65 -17.66
C THR A 226 -10.97 11.37 -16.90
N LYS A 227 -10.89 11.76 -15.61
CA LYS A 227 -9.73 11.49 -14.75
C LYS A 227 -9.49 9.99 -14.55
N ALA A 228 -10.56 9.22 -14.33
CA ALA A 228 -10.45 7.77 -14.19
C ALA A 228 -9.94 7.12 -15.48
N ALA A 229 -10.40 7.60 -16.64
CA ALA A 229 -9.91 7.15 -17.94
C ALA A 229 -8.43 7.50 -18.17
N GLU A 230 -8.00 8.72 -17.81
CA GLU A 230 -6.57 9.13 -17.89
C GLU A 230 -5.66 8.22 -17.05
N ILE A 231 -6.08 7.90 -15.82
CA ILE A 231 -5.32 7.00 -14.92
C ILE A 231 -5.26 5.57 -15.52
N LEU A 232 -6.38 5.08 -16.03
CA LEU A 232 -6.44 3.75 -16.66
C LEU A 232 -5.59 3.70 -17.95
N ASP A 233 -5.62 4.75 -18.77
CA ASP A 233 -4.82 4.85 -19.99
C ASP A 233 -3.32 4.79 -19.66
N GLY A 234 -2.88 5.55 -18.66
CA GLY A 234 -1.51 5.52 -18.16
C GLY A 234 -1.06 4.17 -17.61
N LEU A 235 -1.98 3.37 -17.11
CA LEU A 235 -1.74 1.98 -16.68
C LEU A 235 -1.88 0.95 -17.82
N GLY A 236 -2.03 1.42 -19.07
CA GLY A 236 -2.05 0.60 -20.28
C GLY A 236 -3.43 0.07 -20.69
N PHE A 237 -4.52 0.63 -20.19
CA PHE A 237 -5.87 0.25 -20.63
C PHE A 237 -6.28 1.01 -21.88
N THR A 238 -6.61 0.28 -22.94
CA THR A 238 -7.23 0.89 -24.13
C THR A 238 -8.68 1.31 -23.86
N PRO A 239 -9.27 2.22 -24.65
CA PRO A 239 -10.68 2.60 -24.51
C PRO A 239 -11.66 1.42 -24.54
N GLN A 240 -11.35 0.38 -25.34
CA GLN A 240 -12.15 -0.85 -25.38
C GLN A 240 -12.01 -1.66 -24.09
N MET A 241 -10.82 -1.71 -23.50
CA MET A 241 -10.58 -2.37 -22.22
C MET A 241 -11.26 -1.65 -21.07
N MET A 242 -11.29 -0.30 -21.06
CA MET A 242 -11.98 0.46 -20.02
C MET A 242 -13.47 0.10 -19.90
N MET A 243 -14.11 -0.25 -21.03
CA MET A 243 -15.51 -0.67 -21.09
C MET A 243 -15.73 -2.18 -20.81
N LYS A 244 -14.66 -2.97 -20.80
CA LYS A 244 -14.72 -4.42 -20.54
C LYS A 244 -14.98 -4.69 -19.06
N LYS A 245 -15.71 -5.77 -18.76
CA LYS A 245 -16.07 -6.15 -17.39
C LYS A 245 -14.85 -6.64 -16.61
N CYS A 246 -14.78 -6.34 -15.32
CA CYS A 246 -13.67 -6.73 -14.45
C CYS A 246 -13.44 -8.24 -14.44
N LYS A 247 -14.50 -9.06 -14.46
CA LYS A 247 -14.40 -10.53 -14.50
C LYS A 247 -13.69 -11.10 -15.74
N ASP A 248 -13.65 -10.35 -16.83
CA ASP A 248 -13.04 -10.80 -18.08
C ASP A 248 -11.54 -10.44 -18.18
N PHE A 249 -10.98 -9.86 -17.12
CA PHE A 249 -9.56 -9.53 -16.98
C PHE A 249 -8.81 -10.60 -16.18
N SER A 250 -7.52 -10.79 -16.52
CA SER A 250 -6.62 -11.60 -15.69
C SER A 250 -6.35 -10.91 -14.35
N GLY A 251 -5.87 -11.66 -13.35
CA GLY A 251 -5.58 -11.10 -12.03
C GLY A 251 -4.60 -9.92 -12.04
N GLY A 252 -3.57 -9.97 -12.89
CA GLY A 252 -2.64 -8.85 -13.08
C GLY A 252 -3.32 -7.57 -13.58
N TRP A 253 -4.26 -7.70 -14.54
CA TRP A 253 -5.06 -6.55 -15.00
C TRP A 253 -6.02 -6.07 -13.92
N ARG A 254 -6.66 -6.98 -13.16
CA ARG A 254 -7.52 -6.61 -12.02
C ARG A 254 -6.73 -5.91 -10.90
N MET A 255 -5.46 -6.25 -10.71
CA MET A 255 -4.56 -5.52 -9.82
C MET A 255 -4.30 -4.10 -10.33
N ARG A 256 -4.10 -3.91 -11.65
CA ARG A 256 -3.98 -2.55 -12.21
C ARG A 256 -5.25 -1.72 -12.04
N ILE A 257 -6.44 -2.32 -12.15
CA ILE A 257 -7.71 -1.62 -11.85
C ILE A 257 -7.75 -1.20 -10.38
N ALA A 258 -7.31 -2.07 -9.46
CA ALA A 258 -7.22 -1.74 -8.04
C ALA A 258 -6.24 -0.60 -7.75
N LEU A 259 -5.08 -0.59 -8.44
CA LEU A 259 -4.13 0.52 -8.39
C LEU A 259 -4.74 1.82 -8.93
N ALA A 260 -5.42 1.76 -10.08
CA ALA A 260 -6.11 2.92 -10.67
C ALA A 260 -7.12 3.53 -9.69
N ARG A 261 -7.90 2.68 -9.02
CA ARG A 261 -8.83 3.07 -7.95
C ARG A 261 -8.13 3.75 -6.79
N ALA A 262 -6.99 3.22 -6.33
CA ALA A 262 -6.21 3.83 -5.26
C ALA A 262 -5.69 5.23 -5.63
N LEU A 263 -5.19 5.38 -6.86
CA LEU A 263 -4.71 6.66 -7.41
C LEU A 263 -5.84 7.66 -7.66
N TYR A 264 -7.04 7.18 -8.00
CA TYR A 264 -8.22 8.02 -8.17
C TYR A 264 -8.70 8.59 -6.82
N LEU A 265 -8.77 7.76 -5.77
CA LEU A 265 -9.21 8.17 -4.43
C LEU A 265 -8.28 9.19 -3.76
N LYS A 266 -6.97 9.11 -4.03
CA LYS A 266 -5.93 9.97 -3.42
C LYS A 266 -6.07 10.08 -1.90
N PRO A 267 -6.00 8.97 -1.14
CA PRO A 267 -6.14 8.98 0.32
C PRO A 267 -5.03 9.77 1.03
N THR A 268 -5.25 10.23 2.26
CA THR A 268 -4.20 10.87 3.09
C THR A 268 -2.97 9.99 3.24
N VAL A 269 -3.16 8.70 3.47
CA VAL A 269 -2.08 7.71 3.51
C VAL A 269 -2.34 6.65 2.44
N LEU A 270 -1.49 6.62 1.42
CA LEU A 270 -1.48 5.58 0.41
C LEU A 270 -0.37 4.57 0.72
N LEU A 271 -0.74 3.30 0.91
CA LEU A 271 0.16 2.19 1.17
C LEU A 271 0.19 1.27 -0.06
N LEU A 272 1.37 1.08 -0.65
CA LEU A 272 1.56 0.25 -1.84
C LEU A 272 2.55 -0.87 -1.54
N ASP A 273 2.11 -2.13 -1.68
CA ASP A 273 3.00 -3.29 -1.53
C ASP A 273 3.45 -3.85 -2.89
N GLU A 274 4.70 -3.59 -3.27
CA GLU A 274 5.31 -3.99 -4.55
C GLU A 274 4.47 -3.64 -5.80
N PRO A 275 4.13 -2.35 -6.01
CA PRO A 275 3.19 -1.94 -7.05
C PRO A 275 3.67 -2.22 -8.49
N THR A 276 4.98 -2.41 -8.69
CA THR A 276 5.59 -2.62 -10.02
C THR A 276 5.51 -4.06 -10.53
N ASN A 277 5.18 -5.05 -9.69
CA ASN A 277 5.28 -6.47 -10.04
C ASN A 277 4.38 -6.93 -11.20
N HIS A 278 3.27 -6.22 -11.45
CA HIS A 278 2.32 -6.54 -12.51
C HIS A 278 2.29 -5.48 -13.62
N LEU A 279 3.26 -4.58 -13.60
CA LEU A 279 3.40 -3.48 -14.54
C LEU A 279 4.47 -3.79 -15.60
N ASP A 280 4.19 -3.38 -16.82
CA ASP A 280 5.16 -3.29 -17.91
C ASP A 280 5.96 -2.00 -17.74
N LEU A 281 7.09 -1.90 -18.46
CA LEU A 281 8.02 -0.78 -18.30
C LEU A 281 7.34 0.58 -18.49
N ASP A 282 6.53 0.73 -19.53
CA ASP A 282 5.84 1.99 -19.83
C ASP A 282 4.87 2.40 -18.71
N ALA A 283 4.10 1.45 -18.17
CA ALA A 283 3.20 1.70 -17.05
C ALA A 283 3.96 1.96 -15.74
N CYS A 284 5.13 1.35 -15.54
CA CYS A 284 6.01 1.65 -14.40
C CYS A 284 6.51 3.09 -14.45
N VAL A 285 6.97 3.56 -15.62
CA VAL A 285 7.46 4.94 -15.80
C VAL A 285 6.32 5.93 -15.59
N TRP A 286 5.14 5.67 -16.16
CA TRP A 286 3.97 6.50 -15.93
C TRP A 286 3.57 6.56 -14.45
N LEU A 287 3.57 5.42 -13.77
CA LEU A 287 3.26 5.35 -12.34
C LEU A 287 4.29 6.14 -11.50
N GLU A 288 5.57 6.06 -11.85
CA GLU A 288 6.63 6.83 -11.20
C GLU A 288 6.34 8.33 -11.29
N ASP A 289 6.00 8.83 -12.49
CA ASP A 289 5.68 10.24 -12.71
C ASP A 289 4.43 10.71 -11.94
N GLU A 290 3.38 9.89 -11.88
CA GLU A 290 2.16 10.21 -11.13
C GLU A 290 2.43 10.22 -9.61
N LEU A 291 3.15 9.21 -9.09
CA LEU A 291 3.47 9.13 -7.66
C LEU A 291 4.47 10.18 -7.20
N LYS A 292 5.37 10.64 -8.09
CA LYS A 292 6.29 11.74 -7.80
C LYS A 292 5.57 13.04 -7.46
N GLN A 293 4.39 13.25 -8.06
CA GLN A 293 3.52 14.41 -7.81
C GLN A 293 2.56 14.21 -6.63
N TYR A 294 2.60 13.05 -5.98
CA TYR A 294 1.73 12.75 -4.85
C TYR A 294 2.06 13.66 -3.65
N LYS A 295 1.10 14.52 -3.29
CA LYS A 295 1.25 15.56 -2.24
C LYS A 295 0.86 15.09 -0.84
N ARG A 296 0.36 13.87 -0.71
CA ARG A 296 -0.06 13.28 0.57
C ARG A 296 0.99 12.29 1.09
N ILE A 297 0.68 11.50 2.11
CA ILE A 297 1.61 10.50 2.63
C ILE A 297 1.60 9.29 1.70
N LEU A 298 2.77 8.88 1.23
CA LEU A 298 2.95 7.68 0.42
C LEU A 298 3.97 6.78 1.11
N LEU A 299 3.61 5.51 1.33
CA LEU A 299 4.51 4.50 1.87
C LEU A 299 4.53 3.31 0.90
N ILE A 300 5.70 3.01 0.36
CA ILE A 300 5.87 2.00 -0.70
C ILE A 300 6.89 0.98 -0.24
N THR A 301 6.60 -0.31 -0.41
CA THR A 301 7.61 -1.38 -0.46
C THR A 301 7.90 -1.69 -1.92
N SER A 302 9.17 -1.66 -2.31
CA SER A 302 9.57 -2.04 -3.66
C SER A 302 10.94 -2.70 -3.65
N HIS A 303 11.12 -3.70 -4.51
CA HIS A 303 12.42 -4.28 -4.84
C HIS A 303 13.16 -3.53 -5.95
N SER A 304 12.51 -2.59 -6.64
CA SER A 304 13.11 -1.82 -7.72
C SER A 304 13.83 -0.58 -7.21
N GLN A 305 15.16 -0.54 -7.40
CA GLN A 305 16.00 0.59 -6.97
C GLN A 305 15.66 1.85 -7.76
N ASP A 306 15.52 1.74 -9.08
CA ASP A 306 15.20 2.88 -9.96
C ASP A 306 13.87 3.52 -9.58
N PHE A 307 12.84 2.71 -9.35
CA PHE A 307 11.52 3.20 -8.95
C PHE A 307 11.56 3.91 -7.59
N MET A 308 12.25 3.34 -6.60
CA MET A 308 12.44 4.00 -5.31
C MET A 308 13.20 5.31 -5.44
N ASN A 309 14.23 5.36 -6.31
CA ASN A 309 15.01 6.56 -6.56
C ASN A 309 14.20 7.68 -7.22
N GLY A 310 13.28 7.32 -8.12
CA GLY A 310 12.42 8.26 -8.83
C GLY A 310 11.30 8.86 -7.99
N VAL A 311 10.69 8.05 -7.12
CA VAL A 311 9.50 8.43 -6.35
C VAL A 311 9.85 8.93 -4.94
N CYS A 312 10.71 8.22 -4.21
CA CYS A 312 10.79 8.37 -2.75
C CYS A 312 11.68 9.55 -2.31
N THR A 313 11.26 10.26 -1.27
CA THR A 313 12.01 11.35 -0.64
C THR A 313 12.75 10.91 0.62
N ASN A 314 12.30 9.80 1.20
CA ASN A 314 12.79 9.26 2.46
C ASN A 314 12.79 7.74 2.38
N VAL A 315 13.70 7.12 3.13
CA VAL A 315 13.79 5.67 3.28
C VAL A 315 13.57 5.32 4.75
N ILE A 316 12.64 4.41 5.00
CA ILE A 316 12.43 3.75 6.28
C ILE A 316 13.06 2.37 6.18
N HIS A 317 14.14 2.15 6.93
CA HIS A 317 14.85 0.89 6.96
C HIS A 317 14.41 0.09 8.18
N LEU A 318 13.70 -1.02 7.93
CA LEU A 318 13.34 -2.01 8.93
C LEU A 318 14.53 -2.93 9.18
N TYR A 319 15.29 -2.64 10.23
CA TYR A 319 16.52 -3.33 10.58
C TYR A 319 16.57 -3.59 12.08
N GLN A 320 16.97 -4.81 12.47
CA GLN A 320 17.07 -5.23 13.87
C GLN A 320 15.82 -4.90 14.73
N LYS A 321 14.63 -5.10 14.16
CA LYS A 321 13.33 -4.79 14.80
C LYS A 321 13.10 -3.30 15.11
N GLN A 322 13.83 -2.41 14.45
CA GLN A 322 13.65 -0.96 14.56
C GLN A 322 13.39 -0.34 13.19
N LEU A 323 12.78 0.85 13.20
CA LEU A 323 12.56 1.68 12.02
C LEU A 323 13.56 2.84 12.03
N GLU A 324 14.55 2.74 11.16
CA GLU A 324 15.55 3.80 10.96
C GLU A 324 15.14 4.70 9.79
N TYR A 325 15.29 6.02 9.95
CA TYR A 325 14.88 7.00 8.95
C TYR A 325 16.07 7.64 8.27
N TYR A 326 16.06 7.62 6.94
CA TYR A 326 17.05 8.26 6.11
C TYR A 326 16.36 9.29 5.21
N THR A 327 16.97 10.46 5.10
CA THR A 327 16.49 11.49 4.17
C THR A 327 17.22 11.33 2.84
N GLY A 328 16.48 11.38 1.74
CA GLY A 328 17.03 11.14 0.42
C GLY A 328 16.39 9.97 -0.31
N ASN A 329 16.91 9.73 -1.51
CA ASN A 329 16.55 8.60 -2.35
C ASN A 329 17.29 7.31 -1.92
N TYR A 330 17.05 6.20 -2.62
CA TYR A 330 17.65 4.91 -2.31
C TYR A 330 19.19 4.93 -2.40
N ASP A 331 19.75 5.60 -3.40
CA ASP A 331 21.22 5.69 -3.58
C ASP A 331 21.88 6.42 -2.41
N GLN A 332 21.29 7.53 -1.97
CA GLN A 332 21.76 8.28 -0.81
C GLN A 332 21.68 7.44 0.47
N PHE A 333 20.60 6.69 0.64
CA PHE A 333 20.47 5.72 1.73
C PHE A 333 21.60 4.68 1.69
N MET A 334 21.82 4.02 0.54
CA MET A 334 22.84 2.99 0.41
C MET A 334 24.24 3.54 0.70
N LYS A 335 24.57 4.72 0.17
CA LYS A 335 25.84 5.39 0.46
C LYS A 335 26.01 5.68 1.94
N THR A 336 25.01 6.31 2.56
CA THR A 336 25.04 6.66 3.99
C THR A 336 25.18 5.41 4.86
N ARG A 337 24.42 4.35 4.54
CA ARG A 337 24.48 3.07 5.26
C ARG A 337 25.85 2.41 5.12
N MET A 338 26.44 2.39 3.93
CA MET A 338 27.79 1.84 3.73
C MET A 338 28.85 2.59 4.54
N GLU A 339 28.79 3.93 4.56
CA GLU A 339 29.69 4.77 5.36
C GLU A 339 29.54 4.50 6.87
N LEU A 340 28.30 4.38 7.37
CA LEU A 340 28.02 4.04 8.76
C LEU A 340 28.56 2.65 9.14
N LEU A 341 28.33 1.65 8.29
CA LEU A 341 28.84 0.28 8.50
C LEU A 341 30.36 0.25 8.49
N GLU A 342 31.01 0.94 7.56
CA GLU A 342 32.47 1.00 7.51
C GLU A 342 33.06 1.67 8.76
N ASN A 343 32.46 2.77 9.21
CA ASN A 343 32.86 3.47 10.44
C ASN A 343 32.66 2.60 11.68
N GLN A 344 31.52 1.90 11.79
CA GLN A 344 31.25 0.98 12.89
C GLN A 344 32.26 -0.18 12.89
N LYS A 345 32.56 -0.76 11.73
CA LYS A 345 33.55 -1.83 11.59
C LYS A 345 34.95 -1.37 12.00
N LYS A 346 35.41 -0.20 11.53
CA LYS A 346 36.69 0.39 11.93
C LYS A 346 36.77 0.61 13.44
N ARG A 347 35.70 1.13 14.04
CA ARG A 347 35.62 1.35 15.49
C ARG A 347 35.64 0.03 16.27
N TYR A 348 34.87 -0.96 15.83
CA TYR A 348 34.87 -2.30 16.39
C TYR A 348 36.28 -2.92 16.35
N ASP A 349 36.91 -2.93 15.19
CA ASP A 349 38.25 -3.49 14.99
C ASP A 349 39.29 -2.75 15.86
N TRP A 350 39.19 -1.42 15.98
CA TRP A 350 40.05 -0.63 16.86
C TRP A 350 39.84 -0.99 18.33
N GLU A 351 38.60 -1.07 18.81
CA GLU A 351 38.27 -1.44 20.19
C GLU A 351 38.73 -2.88 20.53
N GLN A 352 38.54 -3.83 19.61
CA GLN A 352 39.01 -5.21 19.78
C GLN A 352 40.54 -5.30 19.79
N ASN A 353 41.24 -4.58 18.92
CA ASN A 353 42.71 -4.55 18.90
C ASN A 353 43.27 -3.92 20.19
N GLN A 354 42.65 -2.84 20.69
CA GLN A 354 43.02 -2.24 21.99
C GLN A 354 42.81 -3.25 23.12
N LEU A 355 41.66 -3.95 23.13
CA LEU A 355 41.35 -4.95 24.13
C LEU A 355 42.36 -6.10 24.11
N GLN A 356 42.70 -6.60 22.92
CA GLN A 356 43.69 -7.66 22.74
C GLN A 356 45.07 -7.22 23.23
N HIS A 357 45.52 -6.03 22.86
CA HIS A 357 46.81 -5.49 23.30
C HIS A 357 46.87 -5.30 24.83
N MET A 358 45.77 -4.86 25.46
CA MET A 358 45.68 -4.76 26.92
C MET A 358 45.72 -6.14 27.59
N LYS A 359 45.00 -7.13 27.04
CA LYS A 359 45.03 -8.52 27.52
C LYS A 359 46.43 -9.12 27.44
N ASP A 360 47.09 -8.97 26.29
CA ASP A 360 48.46 -9.46 26.08
C ASP A 360 49.46 -8.79 27.03
N TYR A 361 49.30 -7.48 27.29
CA TYR A 361 50.14 -6.76 28.25
C TYR A 361 49.94 -7.28 29.68
N ILE A 362 48.69 -7.49 30.10
CA ILE A 362 48.37 -8.03 31.43
C ILE A 362 48.91 -9.45 31.57
N ALA A 363 48.75 -10.29 30.54
CA ALA A 363 49.28 -11.66 30.54
C ALA A 363 50.80 -11.71 30.65
N ARG A 364 51.52 -10.83 29.94
CA ARG A 364 53.00 -10.78 29.94
C ARG A 364 53.58 -10.16 31.21
N PHE A 365 52.96 -9.13 31.77
CA PHE A 365 53.54 -8.30 32.82
C PHE A 365 52.78 -8.33 34.16
N GLY A 366 51.68 -9.07 34.26
CA GLY A 366 50.85 -9.18 35.46
C GLY A 366 51.56 -9.83 36.66
N HIS A 367 52.52 -10.72 36.40
CA HIS A 367 53.33 -11.39 37.43
C HIS A 367 54.80 -10.90 37.46
N GLY A 368 55.11 -9.81 36.77
CA GLY A 368 56.46 -9.24 36.69
C GLY A 368 56.83 -8.36 37.89
N SER A 369 57.90 -7.56 37.73
CA SER A 369 58.35 -6.58 38.75
C SER A 369 57.20 -5.72 39.29
N ALA A 370 57.26 -5.35 40.58
CA ALA A 370 56.20 -4.61 41.29
C ALA A 370 55.72 -3.33 40.56
N LYS A 371 56.60 -2.65 39.82
CA LYS A 371 56.25 -1.47 39.01
C LYS A 371 55.40 -1.85 37.78
N LEU A 372 55.76 -2.94 37.10
CA LEU A 372 55.05 -3.46 35.92
C LEU A 372 53.70 -4.08 36.31
N ALA A 373 53.63 -4.80 37.44
CA ALA A 373 52.40 -5.37 37.96
C ALA A 373 51.36 -4.28 38.31
N ARG A 374 51.77 -3.17 38.94
CA ARG A 374 50.89 -2.00 39.19
C ARG A 374 50.37 -1.38 37.89
N GLN A 375 51.20 -1.31 36.86
CA GLN A 375 50.80 -0.77 35.56
C GLN A 375 49.82 -1.71 34.83
N ALA A 376 50.00 -3.02 34.95
CA ALA A 376 49.06 -4.03 34.43
C ALA A 376 47.69 -3.92 35.13
N GLN A 377 47.65 -3.79 36.47
CA GLN A 377 46.41 -3.59 37.23
C GLN A 377 45.65 -2.31 36.84
N SER A 378 46.37 -1.23 36.52
CA SER A 378 45.74 0.01 36.02
C SER A 378 45.11 -0.18 34.64
N LYS A 379 45.80 -0.89 33.72
CA LYS A 379 45.24 -1.25 32.41
C LYS A 379 44.07 -2.21 32.52
N GLU A 380 44.08 -3.14 33.47
CA GLU A 380 42.97 -4.05 33.78
C GLU A 380 41.71 -3.28 34.21
N LYS A 381 41.85 -2.31 35.12
CA LYS A 381 40.72 -1.44 35.50
C LYS A 381 40.19 -0.63 34.32
N THR A 382 41.07 -0.15 33.44
CA THR A 382 40.69 0.62 32.25
C THR A 382 39.96 -0.28 31.24
N MET A 383 40.43 -1.51 31.04
CA MET A 383 39.77 -2.53 30.24
C MET A 383 38.38 -2.86 30.79
N ALA A 384 38.27 -3.11 32.10
CA ALA A 384 37.00 -3.39 32.76
C ALA A 384 36.00 -2.23 32.60
N LYS A 385 36.49 -0.97 32.67
CA LYS A 385 35.67 0.21 32.41
C LYS A 385 35.21 0.30 30.94
N MET A 386 36.07 -0.04 29.97
CA MET A 386 35.67 -0.10 28.56
C MET A 386 34.61 -1.17 28.31
N ILE A 387 34.75 -2.36 28.90
CA ILE A 387 33.75 -3.43 28.80
C ILE A 387 32.42 -3.00 29.44
N ALA A 388 32.48 -2.39 30.63
CA ALA A 388 31.29 -1.91 31.34
C ALA A 388 30.58 -0.75 30.62
N GLY A 389 31.30 0.04 29.82
CA GLY A 389 30.75 1.13 29.01
C GLY A 389 29.98 0.66 27.77
N GLY A 390 29.99 -0.64 27.46
CA GLY A 390 29.43 -1.20 26.23
C GLY A 390 30.41 -1.05 25.08
N LEU A 391 30.93 -2.16 24.58
CA LEU A 391 31.74 -2.19 23.36
C LEU A 391 30.84 -1.99 22.15
N THR A 392 31.40 -1.42 21.09
CA THR A 392 30.71 -1.34 19.80
C THR A 392 30.35 -2.76 19.36
N GLU A 393 29.12 -2.97 18.90
CA GLU A 393 28.71 -4.27 18.39
C GLU A 393 29.32 -4.53 17.01
N LYS A 394 29.60 -5.81 16.73
CA LYS A 394 30.09 -6.22 15.41
C LYS A 394 29.01 -5.93 14.38
N THR A 395 29.38 -5.30 13.27
CA THR A 395 28.49 -5.10 12.13
C THR A 395 27.96 -6.46 11.65
N ALA A 396 26.64 -6.64 11.63
CA ALA A 396 26.04 -7.79 10.98
C ALA A 396 26.05 -7.55 9.47
N ASP A 397 26.97 -8.22 8.76
CA ASP A 397 27.01 -8.15 7.30
C ASP A 397 25.71 -8.72 6.73
N ASP A 398 25.12 -8.01 5.76
CA ASP A 398 24.00 -8.54 5.00
C ASP A 398 24.45 -9.83 4.32
N LYS A 399 23.67 -10.91 4.46
CA LYS A 399 24.00 -12.21 3.85
C LYS A 399 23.97 -12.07 2.32
N THR A 400 25.12 -11.81 1.71
CA THR A 400 25.24 -11.75 0.24
C THR A 400 25.09 -13.14 -0.33
N LYS A 401 24.06 -13.35 -1.15
CA LYS A 401 23.92 -14.57 -1.96
C LYS A 401 24.67 -14.33 -3.27
N GLN A 402 25.72 -15.10 -3.50
CA GLN A 402 26.44 -15.07 -4.77
C GLN A 402 25.79 -16.08 -5.70
N PHE A 403 25.27 -15.59 -6.82
CA PHE A 403 24.81 -16.42 -7.94
C PHE A 403 25.92 -16.46 -8.98
N TYR A 404 26.41 -17.65 -9.29
CA TYR A 404 27.35 -17.87 -10.38
C TYR A 404 26.71 -18.82 -11.39
N PHE A 405 26.91 -18.52 -12.67
CA PHE A 405 26.57 -19.39 -13.76
C PHE A 405 27.86 -20.03 -14.27
N PHE A 406 27.82 -21.32 -14.58
CA PHE A 406 28.97 -22.00 -15.16
C PHE A 406 29.16 -21.52 -16.60
N ASP A 407 30.43 -21.38 -17.00
CA ASP A 407 30.78 -21.11 -18.38
C ASP A 407 30.34 -22.30 -19.26
N CYS A 408 29.67 -21.99 -20.37
CA CYS A 408 29.20 -22.97 -21.34
C CYS A 408 30.31 -23.54 -22.24
N GLY A 409 31.53 -22.97 -22.19
CA GLY A 409 32.63 -23.35 -23.06
C GLY A 409 32.44 -22.86 -24.51
N PRO A 410 33.31 -23.27 -25.46
CA PRO A 410 33.24 -22.79 -26.83
C PRO A 410 32.09 -23.46 -27.60
N ILE A 411 31.09 -22.67 -27.99
CA ILE A 411 29.99 -23.09 -28.88
C ILE A 411 30.11 -22.31 -30.20
N PRO A 412 30.13 -22.98 -31.37
CA PRO A 412 30.25 -22.28 -32.64
C PRO A 412 28.96 -21.48 -32.96
N PRO A 413 29.07 -20.24 -33.48
CA PRO A 413 27.90 -19.48 -33.93
C PRO A 413 27.31 -20.09 -35.21
N PRO A 414 25.99 -19.93 -35.46
CA PRO A 414 25.00 -19.25 -34.62
C PRO A 414 24.40 -20.21 -33.57
N VAL A 415 24.21 -19.73 -32.33
CA VAL A 415 23.72 -20.60 -31.23
C VAL A 415 22.23 -20.87 -31.38
N ILE A 416 21.43 -19.83 -31.57
CA ILE A 416 20.01 -19.93 -31.88
C ILE A 416 19.73 -19.05 -33.09
N MET A 417 19.01 -19.58 -34.06
CA MET A 417 18.53 -18.83 -35.22
C MET A 417 17.04 -19.07 -35.40
N VAL A 418 16.27 -17.99 -35.37
CA VAL A 418 14.84 -17.96 -35.63
C VAL A 418 14.65 -17.39 -37.02
N GLN A 419 13.97 -18.14 -37.89
CA GLN A 419 13.71 -17.73 -39.28
C GLN A 419 12.25 -17.97 -39.66
N HIS A 420 11.64 -17.00 -40.32
CA HIS A 420 10.29 -17.01 -40.89
C HIS A 420 9.21 -17.45 -39.89
N VAL A 421 9.39 -17.16 -38.60
CA VAL A 421 8.47 -17.63 -37.58
C VAL A 421 7.22 -16.76 -37.56
N SER A 422 6.07 -17.40 -37.79
CA SER A 422 4.75 -16.80 -37.65
C SER A 422 3.94 -17.63 -36.66
N PHE A 423 3.31 -16.99 -35.68
CA PHE A 423 2.60 -17.70 -34.61
C PHE A 423 1.30 -17.01 -34.20
N ARG A 424 0.26 -17.82 -33.99
CA ARG A 424 -1.04 -17.47 -33.39
C ARG A 424 -1.54 -18.64 -32.55
N TYR A 425 -2.34 -18.40 -31.52
CA TYR A 425 -2.85 -19.48 -30.64
C TYR A 425 -4.05 -20.22 -31.23
N SER A 426 -4.91 -19.51 -31.97
CA SER A 426 -6.07 -20.07 -32.68
C SER A 426 -6.26 -19.36 -34.01
N ASP A 427 -6.99 -19.99 -34.93
CA ASP A 427 -7.30 -19.38 -36.24
C ASP A 427 -8.15 -18.11 -36.13
N SER A 428 -8.91 -17.99 -35.03
CA SER A 428 -9.70 -16.80 -34.69
C SER A 428 -8.88 -15.70 -33.99
N SER A 429 -7.69 -16.01 -33.50
CA SER A 429 -6.83 -15.04 -32.81
C SER A 429 -5.93 -14.29 -33.80
N PRO A 430 -5.59 -13.02 -33.52
CA PRO A 430 -4.63 -12.29 -34.34
C PRO A 430 -3.26 -12.98 -34.31
N LEU A 431 -2.50 -12.84 -35.39
CA LEU A 431 -1.09 -13.22 -35.43
C LEU A 431 -0.30 -12.40 -34.40
N ILE A 432 0.40 -13.10 -33.51
CA ILE A 432 1.28 -12.48 -32.51
C ILE A 432 2.61 -12.14 -33.17
N TYR A 433 3.16 -13.09 -33.93
CA TYR A 433 4.37 -12.91 -34.72
C TYR A 433 4.08 -13.19 -36.18
N LYS A 434 4.67 -12.40 -37.06
CA LYS A 434 4.59 -12.56 -38.51
C LYS A 434 5.99 -12.39 -39.08
N ASP A 435 6.48 -13.46 -39.70
CA ASP A 435 7.77 -13.49 -40.40
C ASP A 435 8.94 -12.97 -39.55
N LEU A 436 9.05 -13.52 -38.34
CA LEU A 436 10.06 -13.10 -37.36
C LEU A 436 11.41 -13.78 -37.62
N ASP A 437 12.44 -12.95 -37.82
CA ASP A 437 13.83 -13.36 -38.06
C ASP A 437 14.77 -12.72 -37.02
N PHE A 438 15.51 -13.54 -36.26
CA PHE A 438 16.62 -13.07 -35.40
C PHE A 438 17.57 -14.19 -35.01
N GLY A 439 18.81 -13.84 -34.65
CA GLY A 439 19.82 -14.76 -34.13
C GLY A 439 20.24 -14.40 -32.70
N ILE A 440 20.66 -15.41 -31.93
CA ILE A 440 21.27 -15.25 -30.61
C ILE A 440 22.63 -15.95 -30.64
N ASP A 441 23.68 -15.21 -30.28
CA ASP A 441 25.04 -15.73 -30.09
C ASP A 441 25.44 -15.73 -28.60
N LEU A 442 26.52 -16.44 -28.24
CA LEU A 442 26.96 -16.63 -26.84
C LEU A 442 27.18 -15.34 -26.05
N ASP A 443 27.70 -14.29 -26.71
CA ASP A 443 28.01 -13.01 -26.05
C ASP A 443 26.80 -12.05 -26.02
N THR A 444 25.66 -12.48 -26.55
CA THR A 444 24.49 -11.61 -26.72
C THR A 444 23.69 -11.50 -25.43
N ARG A 445 23.47 -10.28 -24.94
CA ARG A 445 22.51 -10.00 -23.87
C ARG A 445 21.26 -9.37 -24.46
N ILE A 446 20.15 -10.10 -24.41
CA ILE A 446 18.89 -9.67 -25.02
C ILE A 446 17.88 -9.36 -23.91
N ALA A 447 17.28 -8.17 -23.99
CA ALA A 447 16.14 -7.78 -23.16
C ALA A 447 14.89 -7.71 -24.03
N LEU A 448 13.86 -8.48 -23.67
CA LEU A 448 12.57 -8.51 -24.36
C LEU A 448 11.62 -7.49 -23.72
N VAL A 449 11.37 -6.40 -24.43
CA VAL A 449 10.49 -5.31 -23.98
C VAL A 449 9.21 -5.27 -24.81
N GLY A 450 8.15 -4.71 -24.23
CA GLY A 450 6.85 -4.55 -24.88
C GLY A 450 5.70 -4.62 -23.88
N PRO A 451 4.47 -4.26 -24.30
CA PRO A 451 3.32 -4.22 -23.41
C PRO A 451 2.91 -5.61 -22.93
N ASN A 452 2.10 -5.65 -21.87
CA ASN A 452 1.50 -6.90 -21.42
C ASN A 452 0.56 -7.49 -22.48
N GLY A 453 0.75 -8.77 -22.79
CA GLY A 453 0.03 -9.45 -23.87
C GLY A 453 0.70 -9.40 -25.25
N ALA A 454 1.83 -8.71 -25.41
CA ALA A 454 2.56 -8.65 -26.69
C ALA A 454 3.19 -9.98 -27.15
N GLY A 455 3.13 -11.05 -26.33
CA GLY A 455 3.68 -12.36 -26.69
C GLY A 455 5.09 -12.66 -26.15
N LYS A 456 5.66 -11.82 -25.26
CA LYS A 456 7.02 -12.01 -24.70
C LYS A 456 7.27 -13.43 -24.15
N SER A 457 6.39 -13.92 -23.27
CA SER A 457 6.46 -15.28 -22.73
C SER A 457 6.16 -16.35 -23.77
N THR A 458 5.41 -16.02 -24.83
CA THR A 458 5.18 -16.91 -25.96
C THR A 458 6.46 -17.10 -26.77
N LEU A 459 7.23 -16.03 -27.00
CA LEU A 459 8.52 -16.14 -27.68
C LEU A 459 9.51 -17.01 -26.91
N LEU A 460 9.62 -16.82 -25.60
CA LEU A 460 10.47 -17.65 -24.74
C LEU A 460 10.02 -19.11 -24.62
N LYS A 461 8.79 -19.44 -25.03
CA LYS A 461 8.31 -20.83 -25.13
C LYS A 461 8.52 -21.43 -26.52
N LEU A 462 8.70 -20.58 -27.54
CA LEU A 462 9.00 -20.98 -28.91
C LEU A 462 10.50 -21.19 -29.10
N LEU A 463 11.31 -20.35 -28.45
CA LEU A 463 12.73 -20.59 -28.17
C LEU A 463 12.87 -21.78 -27.21
#